data_AF-A0A359EZP5-F1
#
_entry.id   AF-A0A359EZP5-F1
#
_cell.length_a   1.000
_cell.length_b   1.000
_cell.length_c   1.000
_cell.angle_alpha   90.00
_cell.angle_beta   90.00
_cell.angle_gamma   90.00
#
_symmetry.space_group_name_H-M   'P 1'
#
loop_
_entity.id
_entity.type
_entity.pdbx_description
1 polymer ?
#
loop_
_entity_poly.entity_id
_entity_poly.type
_entity_poly.pdbx_seq_one_letter_code
_entity_poly.pdbx_strand_id
1 'polypeptide(L)'
;MATRITAADRVQRIVSIVPWIAARPSVPIDEVCTQFGISRADLLNDLDVVFMVGVPPYTPDELIDVLIEDDQVSVRVGRYFERPLRLKTTEALALLA
;
A
#
# COMPACT_ATOMS: atom_id res chain seq x y z
N MET A 1 11.24 17.23 16.46
CA MET A 1 9.94 16.57 16.71
C MET A 1 9.31 16.34 15.35
N ALA A 2 9.28 15.10 14.85
CA ALA A 2 8.78 14.84 13.49
C ALA A 2 7.29 15.22 13.42
N THR A 3 6.91 16.03 12.43
CA THR A 3 5.51 16.36 12.18
C THR A 3 4.75 15.09 11.90
N ARG A 4 3.73 14.80 12.71
CA ARG A 4 2.87 13.64 12.52
C ARG A 4 2.06 13.87 11.23
N ILE A 5 2.19 12.96 10.27
CA ILE A 5 1.40 13.03 9.03
C ILE A 5 -0.09 12.88 9.36
N THR A 6 -0.96 13.48 8.55
CA THR A 6 -2.40 13.31 8.72
C THR A 6 -2.82 11.91 8.26
N ALA A 7 -4.01 11.48 8.69
CA ALA A 7 -4.59 10.23 8.18
C ALA A 7 -4.83 10.28 6.66
N ALA A 8 -5.17 11.45 6.12
CA ALA A 8 -5.36 11.65 4.69
C ALA A 8 -4.05 11.45 3.92
N ASP A 9 -2.95 12.08 4.36
CA ASP A 9 -1.62 11.91 3.75
C ASP A 9 -1.19 10.44 3.76
N ARG A 10 -1.44 9.75 4.88
CA ARG A 10 -1.12 8.32 5.02
C ARG A 10 -1.92 7.46 4.05
N VAL A 11 -3.22 7.71 3.91
CA VAL A 11 -4.07 6.99 2.95
C VAL A 11 -3.59 7.24 1.52
N GLN A 12 -3.34 8.49 1.15
CA GLN A 12 -2.84 8.87 -0.19
C GLN A 12 -1.54 8.12 -0.53
N ARG A 13 -0.63 8.05 0.44
CA ARG A 13 0.61 7.27 0.31
C ARG A 13 0.34 5.79 0.11
N ILE A 14 -0.49 5.16 0.96
CA ILE A 14 -0.80 3.73 0.87
C ILE A 14 -1.43 3.37 -0.48
N VAL A 15 -2.43 4.13 -0.94
CA VAL A 15 -3.10 3.86 -2.22
C VAL A 15 -2.21 4.08 -3.44
N SER A 16 -1.07 4.76 -3.26
CA SER A 16 -0.03 4.92 -4.29
C SER A 16 0.99 3.78 -4.26
N ILE A 17 1.47 3.40 -3.06
CA ILE A 17 2.53 2.40 -2.89
C ILE A 17 2.04 0.99 -3.18
N VAL A 18 0.90 0.59 -2.61
CA VAL A 18 0.39 -0.78 -2.69
C VAL A 18 0.22 -1.28 -4.14
N PRO A 19 -0.50 -0.59 -5.04
CA PRO A 19 -0.63 -1.04 -6.42
C PRO A 19 0.70 -0.97 -7.19
N TRP A 20 1.61 -0.07 -6.81
CA TRP A 20 2.93 0.00 -7.44
C TRP A 20 3.78 -1.22 -7.09
N ILE A 21 3.78 -1.68 -5.84
CA ILE A 21 4.47 -2.93 -5.44
C ILE A 21 3.78 -4.13 -6.11
N ALA A 22 2.45 -4.21 -6.05
CA ALA A 22 1.68 -5.34 -6.58
C ALA A 22 1.81 -5.54 -8.11
N ALA A 23 2.21 -4.50 -8.86
CA ALA A 23 2.49 -4.60 -10.29
C ALA A 23 3.82 -5.32 -10.60
N ARG A 24 4.58 -5.75 -9.58
CA ARG A 24 5.91 -6.37 -9.70
C ARG A 24 5.96 -7.68 -8.92
N PRO A 25 6.77 -8.67 -9.34
CA PRO A 25 6.90 -9.94 -8.61
C PRO A 25 7.42 -9.77 -7.17
N SER A 26 8.45 -8.94 -6.98
CA SER A 26 9.02 -8.56 -5.69
C SER A 26 9.93 -7.35 -5.90
N VAL A 27 10.11 -6.51 -4.88
CA VAL A 27 10.87 -5.26 -4.97
C VAL A 27 11.73 -5.05 -3.72
N PRO A 28 12.99 -4.58 -3.83
CA PRO A 28 13.77 -4.19 -2.66
C PRO A 28 13.06 -3.09 -1.86
N ILE A 29 13.04 -3.21 -0.54
CA ILE A 29 12.40 -2.21 0.33
C ILE A 29 13.01 -0.82 0.12
N ASP A 30 14.33 -0.75 -0.03
CA ASP A 30 15.05 0.51 -0.27
C ASP A 30 14.67 1.17 -1.61
N GLU A 31 14.30 0.38 -2.63
CA GLU A 31 13.80 0.91 -3.89
C GLU A 31 12.43 1.58 -3.70
N VAL A 32 11.53 0.95 -2.93
CA VAL A 32 10.23 1.55 -2.59
C VAL A 32 10.44 2.85 -1.81
N CYS A 33 11.30 2.83 -0.79
CA CYS A 33 11.63 4.01 0.00
C CYS A 33 12.18 5.16 -0.86
N THR A 34 13.07 4.85 -1.80
CA THR A 34 13.65 5.83 -2.73
C THR A 34 12.59 6.39 -3.69
N GLN A 35 11.76 5.52 -4.26
CA GLN A 35 10.72 5.90 -5.22
C GLN A 35 9.67 6.83 -4.61
N PHE A 36 9.31 6.62 -3.34
CA PHE A 36 8.24 7.37 -2.68
C PHE A 36 8.74 8.39 -1.65
N GLY A 37 10.06 8.51 -1.46
CA GLY A 37 10.68 9.47 -0.53
C GLY A 37 10.29 9.24 0.93
N ILE A 38 10.16 7.98 1.35
CA ILE A 38 9.73 7.62 2.72
C ILE A 38 10.77 6.80 3.46
N SER A 39 10.71 6.85 4.80
CA SER A 39 11.56 5.99 5.61
C SER A 39 11.10 4.54 5.54
N ARG A 40 12.05 3.62 5.77
CA ARG A 40 11.75 2.19 5.91
C ARG A 40 10.74 1.93 7.02
N ALA A 41 10.86 2.64 8.15
CA ALA A 41 9.96 2.50 9.27
C ALA A 41 8.51 2.89 8.89
N ASP A 42 8.33 3.96 8.12
CA ASP A 42 7.00 4.37 7.65
C ASP A 42 6.41 3.34 6.68
N LEU A 43 7.22 2.83 5.74
CA LEU A 43 6.78 1.81 4.81
C LEU A 43 6.32 0.54 5.53
N LEU A 44 7.11 0.02 6.47
CA LEU A 44 6.76 -1.17 7.23
C LEU A 44 5.48 -0.97 8.05
N ASN A 45 5.34 0.17 8.74
CA ASN A 45 4.12 0.48 9.48
C ASN A 45 2.87 0.57 8.58
N ASP A 46 3.02 1.07 7.36
CA ASP A 46 1.92 1.12 6.38
C ASP A 46 1.56 -0.27 5.88
N LEU A 47 2.56 -1.11 5.59
CA LEU A 47 2.36 -2.48 5.16
C LEU A 47 1.71 -3.36 6.24
N ASP A 48 2.01 -3.13 7.52
CA ASP A 48 1.34 -3.81 8.64
C ASP A 48 -0.17 -3.53 8.65
N VAL A 49 -0.58 -2.30 8.32
CA VAL A 49 -2.01 -1.95 8.19
C VAL A 49 -2.61 -2.60 6.95
N VAL A 50 -1.89 -2.55 5.83
CA VAL A 50 -2.35 -3.12 4.55
C VAL A 50 -2.63 -4.62 4.67
N PHE A 51 -1.81 -5.36 5.42
CA PHE A 51 -2.01 -6.79 5.72
C PHE A 51 -3.36 -7.09 6.40
N MET A 52 -3.99 -6.09 7.04
CA MET A 52 -5.30 -6.22 7.68
C MET A 52 -6.48 -5.75 6.79
N VAL A 53 -6.20 -5.33 5.56
CA VAL A 53 -7.23 -4.84 4.63
C VAL A 53 -7.72 -5.98 3.76
N GLY A 54 -9.05 -6.10 3.63
CA GLY A 54 -9.69 -7.09 2.76
C GLY A 54 -11.18 -6.83 2.62
N VAL A 55 -11.89 -7.81 2.07
CA VAL A 55 -13.34 -7.75 1.86
C VAL A 55 -14.06 -8.83 2.68
N PRO A 56 -15.34 -8.64 3.07
CA PRO A 56 -16.13 -9.69 3.69
C PRO A 56 -16.10 -10.98 2.84
N PRO A 57 -15.92 -12.17 3.45
CA PRO A 57 -15.99 -12.48 4.88
C PRO A 57 -14.71 -12.26 5.72
N TYR A 58 -13.66 -11.64 5.17
CA TYR A 58 -12.35 -11.43 5.83
C TYR A 58 -11.63 -12.73 6.21
N THR A 59 -11.81 -13.78 5.41
CA THR A 59 -10.97 -14.98 5.50
C THR A 59 -9.54 -14.64 5.08
N PRO A 60 -8.52 -15.41 5.51
CA PRO A 60 -7.13 -15.12 5.16
C PRO A 60 -6.88 -14.93 3.66
N ASP A 61 -7.61 -15.63 2.78
CA ASP A 61 -7.51 -15.53 1.33
C ASP A 61 -8.18 -14.29 0.72
N GLU A 62 -8.99 -13.58 1.50
CA GLU A 62 -9.71 -12.34 1.11
C GLU A 62 -9.05 -11.07 1.66
N LEU A 63 -7.91 -11.20 2.36
CA LEU A 63 -7.04 -10.09 2.76
C LEU A 63 -5.97 -9.80 1.70
N ILE A 64 -5.37 -8.61 1.77
CA ILE A 64 -4.16 -8.29 1.01
C ILE A 64 -2.99 -9.00 1.68
N ASP A 65 -2.25 -9.81 0.92
CA ASP A 65 -1.02 -10.41 1.42
C ASP A 65 0.16 -9.46 1.21
N VAL A 66 0.95 -9.31 2.26
CA VAL A 66 2.26 -8.66 2.22
C VAL A 66 3.29 -9.71 2.64
N LEU A 67 4.26 -9.97 1.78
CA LEU A 67 5.39 -10.86 2.09
C LEU A 67 6.68 -10.06 2.07
N ILE A 68 7.44 -10.16 3.16
CA ILE A 68 8.76 -9.54 3.30
C ILE A 68 9.78 -10.62 3.62
N GLU A 69 10.72 -10.84 2.70
CA GLU A 69 11.78 -11.84 2.81
C GLU A 69 13.06 -11.28 2.18
N ASP A 70 14.22 -11.48 2.83
CA ASP A 70 15.53 -11.04 2.32
C ASP A 70 15.58 -9.58 1.80
N ASP A 71 14.95 -8.68 2.55
CA ASP A 71 14.81 -7.26 2.23
C ASP A 71 13.99 -6.92 0.97
N GLN A 72 13.29 -7.91 0.44
CA GLN A 72 12.35 -7.76 -0.64
C GLN A 72 10.92 -7.72 -0.10
N VAL A 73 10.06 -6.95 -0.74
CA VAL A 73 8.64 -6.90 -0.48
C VAL A 73 7.86 -7.30 -1.74
N SER A 74 6.88 -8.18 -1.56
CA SER A 74 5.85 -8.46 -2.56
C SER A 74 4.47 -8.27 -1.95
N VAL A 75 3.54 -7.81 -2.78
CA VAL A 75 2.15 -7.56 -2.36
C VAL A 75 1.23 -8.26 -3.33
N ARG A 76 0.37 -9.14 -2.79
CA ARG A 76 -0.69 -9.79 -3.56
C ARG A 76 -2.02 -9.22 -3.09
N VAL A 77 -2.62 -8.40 -3.93
CA VAL A 77 -3.96 -7.89 -3.67
C VAL A 77 -4.99 -9.00 -3.92
N GLY A 78 -5.99 -9.13 -3.05
CA GLY A 78 -7.07 -10.11 -3.22
C GLY A 78 -7.80 -9.95 -4.55
N ARG A 79 -8.55 -10.98 -4.99
CA ARG A 79 -9.23 -11.03 -6.31
C ARG A 79 -10.08 -9.79 -6.62
N TYR A 80 -10.63 -9.16 -5.58
CA TYR A 80 -11.43 -7.95 -5.69
C TYR A 80 -10.66 -6.74 -6.26
N PHE A 81 -9.34 -6.72 -6.11
CA PHE A 81 -8.45 -5.61 -6.48
C PHE A 81 -7.60 -5.90 -7.72
N GLU A 82 -7.82 -7.03 -8.40
CA GLU A 82 -7.12 -7.38 -9.66
C GLU A 82 -7.46 -6.42 -10.82
N ARG A 83 -8.55 -5.66 -10.69
CA ARG A 83 -8.94 -4.64 -11.67
C ARG A 83 -8.49 -3.25 -11.20
N PRO A 84 -8.02 -2.39 -12.12
CA PRO A 84 -7.65 -1.01 -11.78
C PRO A 84 -8.78 -0.28 -11.05
N LEU A 85 -8.41 0.54 -10.05
CA LEU A 85 -9.35 1.37 -9.31
C LEU A 85 -10.10 2.32 -10.25
N ARG A 86 -11.43 2.26 -10.24
CA ARG A 86 -12.29 3.22 -10.95
C ARG A 86 -12.71 4.33 -10.00
N LEU A 87 -11.80 5.26 -9.76
CA LEU A 87 -12.07 6.43 -8.91
C LEU A 87 -13.04 7.38 -9.61
N LYS A 88 -14.02 7.89 -8.86
CA LYS A 88 -14.81 9.06 -9.29
C LYS A 88 -13.92 10.29 -9.29
N THR A 89 -14.28 11.31 -10.06
CA THR A 89 -13.53 12.58 -10.11
C THR A 89 -13.32 13.19 -8.72
N THR A 90 -14.32 13.11 -7.84
CA THR A 90 -14.20 13.61 -6.45
C THR A 90 -13.21 12.81 -5.61
N GLU A 91 -13.14 11.50 -5.81
CA GLU A 91 -12.21 10.61 -5.08
C GLU A 91 -10.78 10.81 -5.59
N ALA A 92 -10.61 10.94 -6.92
CA ALA A 92 -9.32 11.25 -7.52
C ALA A 92 -8.80 12.63 -7.09
N LEU A 93 -9.66 13.65 -7.06
CA LEU A 93 -9.28 14.99 -6.58
C LEU A 93 -8.93 15.00 -5.09
N ALA A 94 -9.64 14.23 -4.27
CA ALA A 94 -9.31 14.09 -2.84
C ALA A 94 -7.94 13.45 -2.60
N LEU A 95 -7.39 12.72 -3.58
CA LEU A 95 -6.04 12.17 -3.56
C LEU A 95 -4.97 13.10 -4.15
N LEU A 96 -5.35 14.24 -4.71
CA LEU A 96 -4.43 15.23 -5.29
C LEU A 96 -4.32 16.52 -4.47
N ALA A 97 -5.28 16.76 -3.57
CA ALA A 97 -5.35 17.93 -2.70
C ALA A 97 -4.55 17.71 -1.42
#